data_AF-A0A4Q7T061-F1
#
_entry.id   AF-A0A4Q7T061-F1
#
_cell.length_a   1.000
_cell.length_b   1.000
_cell.length_c   1.000
_cell.angle_alpha   90.00
_cell.angle_beta   90.00
_cell.angle_gamma   90.00
#
_symmetry.space_group_name_H-M   'P 1'
#
loop_
_entity.id
_entity.type
_entity.pdbx_description
1 polymer ?
#
loop_
_entity_poly.entity_id
_entity_poly.type
_entity_poly.pdbx_seq_one_letter_code
_entity_poly.pdbx_strand_id
1 'polypeptide(L)'
;MFPRIREITDAFGARLRVSIEAQPTGALVVFDRPDRTGYPRAVLDGYGAEVLCGYIIAARLALPNALPDEIVDGPFAARFSLAFEDKVAVAMVGKRGGDRFDLPAPFWDRLYAELCVIIAHARELTRRAAGRVH
;
A
#
# COMPACT_ATOMS: atom_id res chain seq x y z
N MET A 1 -14.60 14.60 7.21
CA MET A 1 -14.70 13.67 6.06
C MET A 1 -14.09 12.36 6.52
N PHE A 2 -14.86 11.28 6.49
CA PHE A 2 -14.50 10.05 7.21
C PHE A 2 -13.23 9.40 6.64
N PRO A 3 -12.23 9.06 7.48
CA PRO A 3 -11.14 8.21 7.04
C PRO A 3 -11.73 6.88 6.58
N ARG A 4 -11.52 6.51 5.31
CA ARG A 4 -11.93 5.20 4.80
C ARG A 4 -10.96 4.18 5.38
N ILE A 5 -11.46 3.32 6.27
CA ILE A 5 -10.72 2.19 6.83
C ILE A 5 -11.30 0.92 6.21
N ARG A 6 -10.44 0.10 5.61
CA ARG A 6 -10.79 -1.20 5.06
C ARG A 6 -9.95 -2.26 5.72
N GLU A 7 -10.61 -3.27 6.23
CA GLU A 7 -9.94 -4.44 6.80
C GLU A 7 -10.18 -5.64 5.89
N ILE A 8 -9.09 -6.32 5.56
CA ILE A 8 -9.03 -7.48 4.69
C ILE A 8 -8.58 -8.63 5.57
N THR A 9 -9.36 -9.70 5.58
CA THR A 9 -9.00 -10.96 6.24
C THR A 9 -8.74 -12.00 5.17
N ASP A 10 -7.60 -12.69 5.25
CA ASP A 10 -7.31 -13.82 4.37
C ASP A 10 -8.00 -15.12 4.86
N ALA A 11 -7.88 -16.20 4.08
CA ALA A 11 -8.49 -17.48 4.40
C ALA A 11 -7.90 -18.15 5.67
N PHE A 12 -6.75 -17.70 6.15
CA PHE A 12 -6.04 -18.23 7.32
C PHE A 12 -6.22 -17.33 8.56
N GLY A 13 -7.08 -16.32 8.47
CA GLY A 13 -7.40 -15.40 9.57
C GLY A 13 -6.41 -14.26 9.76
N ALA A 14 -5.41 -14.11 8.87
CA ALA A 14 -4.49 -12.99 8.90
C ALA A 14 -5.20 -11.71 8.44
N ARG A 15 -4.87 -10.57 9.05
CA ARG A 15 -5.59 -9.30 8.84
C ARG A 15 -4.68 -8.22 8.29
N LEU A 16 -5.13 -7.52 7.26
CA LEU A 16 -4.51 -6.34 6.70
C LEU A 16 -5.50 -5.19 6.80
N ARG A 17 -5.09 -4.07 7.35
CA ARG A 17 -5.87 -2.84 7.39
C ARG A 17 -5.24 -1.82 6.46
N VAL A 18 -6.08 -1.20 5.63
CA VAL A 18 -5.71 -0.08 4.78
C VAL A 18 -6.59 1.12 5.14
N SER A 19 -5.97 2.27 5.40
CA SER A 19 -6.69 3.50 5.73
C SER A 19 -6.22 4.69 4.92
N ILE A 20 -7.11 5.66 4.73
CA ILE A 20 -6.76 6.95 4.11
C ILE A 20 -6.72 8.02 5.19
N GLU A 21 -5.59 8.71 5.30
CA GLU A 21 -5.40 9.87 6.16
C GLU A 21 -5.29 11.13 5.31
N ALA A 22 -6.15 12.12 5.58
CA ALA A 22 -6.08 13.41 4.91
C ALA A 22 -4.90 14.23 5.46
N GLN A 23 -4.14 14.85 4.57
CA GLN A 23 -3.04 15.76 4.88
C GLN A 23 -3.28 17.13 4.23
N PRO A 24 -2.68 18.22 4.72
CA PRO A 24 -2.84 19.54 4.11
C PRO A 24 -2.48 19.58 2.62
N THR A 25 -1.51 18.74 2.21
CA THR A 25 -1.01 18.66 0.83
C THR A 25 -1.58 17.49 0.02
N GLY A 26 -2.54 16.72 0.56
CA GLY A 26 -3.12 15.57 -0.15
C GLY A 26 -3.69 14.49 0.76
N ALA A 27 -3.44 13.23 0.43
CA ALA A 27 -3.86 12.07 1.22
C ALA A 27 -2.76 11.02 1.27
N LEU A 28 -2.66 10.34 2.41
CA LEU A 28 -1.76 9.21 2.64
C LEU A 28 -2.56 7.92 2.74
N VAL A 29 -2.01 6.86 2.17
CA VAL A 29 -2.51 5.50 2.29
C VAL A 29 -1.63 4.79 3.30
N VAL A 30 -2.25 4.35 4.40
CA VAL A 30 -1.58 3.71 5.53
C VAL A 30 -1.96 2.24 5.56
N PHE A 31 -0.96 1.38 5.72
CA PHE A 31 -1.09 -0.06 5.83
C PHE A 31 -0.67 -0.50 7.22
N ASP A 32 -1.48 -1.37 7.83
CA ASP A 32 -1.29 -1.85 9.19
C ASP A 32 -1.68 -3.33 9.29
N ARG A 33 -1.08 -4.03 10.25
CA ARG A 33 -1.36 -5.45 10.55
C ARG A 33 -1.98 -5.55 11.94
N PRO A 34 -3.31 -5.37 12.08
CA PRO A 34 -3.96 -5.37 13.38
C PRO A 34 -3.93 -6.75 14.06
N ASP A 35 -3.61 -7.81 13.31
CA ASP A 35 -3.34 -9.16 13.80
C ASP A 35 -1.94 -9.33 14.42
N ARG A 36 -1.03 -8.36 14.27
CA ARG A 36 0.36 -8.45 14.70
C ARG A 36 0.77 -7.24 15.54
N THR A 37 0.81 -7.43 16.86
CA THR A 37 1.25 -6.40 17.81
C THR A 37 2.70 -5.96 17.50
N GLY A 38 2.92 -4.65 17.38
CA GLY A 38 4.24 -4.07 17.14
C GLY A 38 4.76 -4.25 15.71
N TYR A 39 3.93 -4.76 14.78
CA TYR A 39 4.32 -4.83 13.37
C TYR A 39 4.44 -3.41 12.79
N PRO A 40 5.45 -3.13 11.95
CA PRO A 40 5.62 -1.81 11.37
C PRO A 40 4.40 -1.43 10.51
N ARG A 41 4.16 -0.13 10.39
CA ARG A 41 3.19 0.42 9.43
C ARG A 41 3.93 0.85 8.18
N ALA A 42 3.29 0.65 7.03
CA ALA A 42 3.75 1.25 5.78
C ALA A 42 2.86 2.45 5.43
N VAL A 43 3.47 3.52 4.93
CA VAL A 43 2.78 4.74 4.53
C VAL A 43 3.22 5.11 3.12
N LEU A 44 2.26 5.29 2.23
CA LEU A 44 2.46 5.72 0.85
C LEU A 44 1.65 6.99 0.59
N ASP A 45 2.14 7.84 -0.29
CA ASP A 45 1.30 8.86 -0.91
C ASP A 45 0.46 8.26 -2.06
N GLY A 46 -0.34 9.09 -2.72
CA GLY A 46 -1.19 8.64 -3.84
C GLY A 46 -0.39 8.01 -4.99
N TYR A 47 0.80 8.53 -5.29
CA TYR A 47 1.67 7.99 -6.34
C TYR A 47 2.22 6.62 -5.93
N GLY A 48 2.75 6.49 -4.72
CA GLY A 48 3.23 5.23 -4.18
C GLY A 48 2.14 4.15 -4.16
N ALA A 49 0.91 4.52 -3.80
CA ALA A 49 -0.23 3.60 -3.81
C ALA A 49 -0.61 3.15 -5.23
N GLU A 50 -0.56 4.04 -6.23
CA GLU A 50 -0.78 3.70 -7.64
C GLU A 50 0.27 2.71 -8.15
N VAL A 51 1.55 2.94 -7.86
CA VAL A 51 2.64 2.04 -8.26
C VAL A 51 2.52 0.69 -7.56
N LEU A 52 2.23 0.66 -6.25
CA LEU A 52 1.98 -0.59 -5.53
C LEU A 52 0.83 -1.39 -6.16
N CYS A 53 -0.26 -0.72 -6.54
CA CYS A 53 -1.41 -1.35 -7.17
C CYS A 53 -1.02 -2.08 -8.46
N GLY A 54 -0.20 -1.45 -9.31
CA GLY A 54 0.36 -2.08 -10.51
C GLY A 54 1.35 -3.20 -10.18
N TYR A 55 2.22 -2.98 -9.20
CA TYR A 55 3.24 -3.93 -8.78
C TYR A 55 2.65 -5.24 -8.26
N ILE A 56 1.52 -5.20 -7.54
CA ILE A 56 0.81 -6.40 -7.06
C ILE A 56 0.40 -7.31 -8.22
N ILE A 57 -0.14 -6.73 -9.29
CA ILE A 57 -0.54 -7.51 -10.47
C ILE A 57 0.69 -7.99 -11.25
N ALA A 58 1.70 -7.15 -11.42
CA ALA A 58 2.96 -7.56 -12.04
C ALA A 58 3.61 -8.73 -11.28
N ALA A 59 3.65 -8.67 -9.95
CA ALA A 59 4.16 -9.73 -9.09
C ALA A 59 3.36 -11.02 -9.26
N ARG A 60 2.01 -10.93 -9.27
CA ARG A 60 1.14 -12.07 -9.52
C ARG A 60 1.40 -12.74 -10.86
N LEU A 61 1.59 -11.96 -11.92
CA LEU A 61 1.83 -12.46 -13.27
C LEU A 61 3.26 -12.97 -13.48
N ALA A 62 4.22 -12.48 -12.71
CA ALA A 62 5.61 -12.90 -12.80
C ALA A 62 5.85 -14.30 -12.21
N LEU A 63 5.03 -14.72 -11.23
CA LEU A 63 5.23 -15.99 -10.53
C LEU A 63 5.34 -17.19 -11.50
N PRO A 64 6.30 -18.10 -11.28
CA PRO A 64 7.24 -18.16 -10.15
C PRO A 64 8.56 -17.37 -10.37
N ASN A 65 8.66 -16.57 -11.42
CA ASN A 65 9.88 -15.85 -11.77
C ASN A 65 10.09 -14.60 -10.90
N ALA A 66 11.36 -14.15 -10.84
CA ALA A 66 11.70 -12.88 -10.22
C ALA A 66 11.06 -11.71 -10.98
N LEU A 67 10.72 -10.66 -10.23
CA LEU A 67 10.28 -9.38 -10.76
C LEU A 67 11.30 -8.32 -10.34
N PRO A 68 11.72 -7.40 -11.23
CA PRO A 68 12.55 -6.28 -10.85
C PRO A 68 11.89 -5.46 -9.74
N ASP A 69 12.72 -4.81 -8.93
CA ASP A 69 12.24 -3.94 -7.89
C ASP A 69 11.74 -2.63 -8.48
N GLU A 70 10.67 -2.10 -7.90
CA GLU A 70 10.13 -0.79 -8.25
C GLU A 70 10.43 0.23 -7.15
N ILE A 71 10.78 1.44 -7.57
CA ILE A 71 11.15 2.53 -6.66
C ILE A 71 10.23 3.71 -6.92
N VAL A 72 9.59 4.18 -5.85
CA VAL A 72 8.86 5.44 -5.85
C VAL A 72 9.63 6.47 -5.05
N ASP A 73 9.79 7.65 -5.63
CA ASP A 73 10.43 8.80 -5.00
C ASP A 73 9.41 9.78 -4.43
N GLY A 74 9.89 10.80 -3.73
CA GLY A 74 9.08 11.82 -3.08
C GLY A 74 9.17 11.76 -1.54
N PRO A 75 8.32 12.53 -0.84
CA PRO A 75 8.35 12.61 0.62
C PRO A 75 8.04 11.29 1.33
N PHE A 76 7.28 10.41 0.66
CA PHE A 76 6.90 9.07 1.13
C PHE A 76 7.51 7.98 0.22
N ALA A 77 8.78 8.16 -0.15
CA ALA A 77 9.50 7.25 -1.02
C ALA A 77 9.58 5.81 -0.44
N ALA A 78 9.42 4.84 -1.32
CA ALA A 78 9.39 3.41 -0.99
C ALA A 78 10.02 2.56 -2.10
N ARG A 79 10.48 1.36 -1.73
CA ARG A 79 10.90 0.31 -2.65
C ARG A 79 9.94 -0.87 -2.51
N PHE A 80 9.52 -1.42 -3.64
CA PHE A 80 8.72 -2.63 -3.74
C PHE A 80 9.56 -3.74 -4.33
N SER A 81 9.55 -4.90 -3.68
CA SER A 81 10.30 -6.08 -4.11
C SER A 81 9.43 -7.33 -4.01
N LEU A 82 9.58 -8.27 -4.94
CA LEU A 82 8.96 -9.59 -4.85
C LEU A 82 9.87 -10.54 -4.07
N ALA A 83 9.43 -10.97 -2.89
CA ALA A 83 10.19 -11.86 -2.01
C ALA A 83 9.62 -13.29 -2.00
N PHE A 84 10.53 -14.27 -1.91
CA PHE A 84 10.22 -15.71 -1.93
C PHE A 84 10.70 -16.48 -0.69
N GLU A 85 11.25 -15.80 0.32
CA GLU A 85 11.97 -16.40 1.46
C GLU A 85 11.15 -17.50 2.19
N ASP A 86 10.20 -17.12 3.05
CA ASP A 86 9.32 -18.07 3.75
C ASP A 86 7.97 -18.24 3.03
N LYS A 87 7.55 -17.19 2.33
CA LYS A 87 6.29 -17.09 1.61
C LYS A 87 6.42 -16.05 0.52
N VAL A 88 5.63 -16.23 -0.54
CA VAL A 88 5.52 -15.23 -1.60
C VAL A 88 4.86 -13.97 -1.03
N ALA A 89 5.57 -12.85 -1.10
CA ALA A 89 5.08 -11.56 -0.62
C ALA A 89 5.66 -10.40 -1.45
N VAL A 90 4.89 -9.32 -1.55
CA VAL A 90 5.43 -8.02 -1.94
C VAL A 90 5.98 -7.37 -0.68
N ALA A 91 7.28 -7.15 -0.62
CA ALA A 91 7.94 -6.41 0.44
C ALA A 91 7.93 -4.92 0.10
N MET A 92 7.51 -4.10 1.06
CA MET A 92 7.58 -2.64 0.98
C MET A 92 8.58 -2.14 2.00
N VAL A 93 9.53 -1.31 1.57
CA VAL A 93 10.52 -0.68 2.46
C VAL A 93 10.48 0.83 2.25
N GLY A 94 10.12 1.59 3.28
CA GLY A 94 10.13 3.05 3.24
C GLY A 94 11.55 3.60 3.38
N LYS A 95 11.96 4.56 2.55
CA LYS A 95 13.34 5.11 2.55
C LYS A 95 13.75 5.79 3.87
N ARG A 96 12.79 6.35 4.63
CA ARG A 96 13.07 7.07 5.89
C ARG A 96 13.09 6.20 7.14
N GLY A 97 12.44 5.04 7.11
CA GLY A 97 12.29 4.16 8.28
C GLY A 97 13.05 2.86 8.18
N GLY A 98 13.36 2.38 6.96
CA GLY A 98 14.03 1.09 6.76
C GLY A 98 13.19 -0.14 7.14
N ASP A 99 12.10 0.05 7.88
CA ASP A 99 11.19 -1.00 8.29
C ASP A 99 10.51 -1.65 7.08
N ARG A 100 10.58 -2.98 7.05
CA ARG A 100 9.99 -3.83 6.02
C ARG A 100 8.56 -4.18 6.38
N PHE A 101 7.64 -3.91 5.47
CA PHE A 101 6.24 -4.33 5.54
C PHE A 101 5.97 -5.35 4.44
N ASP A 102 5.60 -6.57 4.83
CA ASP A 102 5.30 -7.63 3.86
C ASP A 102 3.79 -7.71 3.59
N LEU A 103 3.46 -7.81 2.30
CA LEU A 103 2.13 -8.10 1.77
C LEU A 103 2.10 -9.52 1.18
N PRO A 104 1.72 -10.53 1.98
CA PRO A 104 1.58 -11.90 1.51
C PRO A 104 0.63 -12.04 0.32
N ALA A 105 0.93 -12.98 -0.59
CA ALA A 105 0.13 -13.27 -1.78
C ALA A 105 -1.38 -13.46 -1.54
N PRO A 106 -1.86 -14.07 -0.44
CA PRO A 106 -3.29 -14.19 -0.16
C PRO A 106 -4.06 -12.86 -0.08
N PHE A 107 -3.39 -11.74 0.19
CA PHE A 107 -4.05 -10.43 0.24
C PHE A 107 -4.18 -9.77 -1.14
N TRP A 108 -3.40 -10.18 -2.14
CA TRP A 108 -3.16 -9.40 -3.35
C TRP A 108 -4.43 -9.04 -4.12
N ASP A 109 -5.31 -10.00 -4.40
CA ASP A 109 -6.50 -9.76 -5.23
C ASP A 109 -7.47 -8.78 -4.57
N ARG A 110 -7.73 -9.01 -3.28
CA ARG A 110 -8.64 -8.17 -2.51
C ARG A 110 -8.02 -6.80 -2.22
N LEU A 111 -6.72 -6.75 -1.99
CA LEU A 111 -5.99 -5.50 -1.81
C LEU A 111 -6.01 -4.68 -3.10
N TYR A 112 -5.73 -5.29 -4.25
CA TYR A 112 -5.77 -4.63 -5.56
C TYR A 112 -7.13 -3.95 -5.79
N ALA A 113 -8.23 -4.70 -5.58
CA ALA A 113 -9.57 -4.16 -5.73
C ALA A 113 -9.85 -2.97 -4.79
N GLU A 114 -9.41 -3.07 -3.52
CA GLU A 114 -9.55 -1.95 -2.57
C GLU A 114 -8.66 -0.76 -2.93
N LEU A 115 -7.43 -1.00 -3.41
CA LEU A 115 -6.51 0.05 -3.86
C LEU A 115 -7.09 0.86 -5.01
N CYS A 116 -7.73 0.22 -6.01
CA CYS A 116 -8.41 0.95 -7.09
C CYS A 116 -9.41 1.99 -6.57
N VAL A 117 -10.17 1.64 -5.53
CA VAL A 117 -11.17 2.54 -4.93
C VAL A 117 -10.50 3.57 -4.02
N ILE A 118 -9.53 3.15 -3.22
CA ILE A 118 -8.77 4.01 -2.30
C ILE A 118 -8.02 5.10 -3.05
N ILE A 119 -7.34 4.76 -4.13
CA ILE A 119 -6.61 5.70 -5.00
C ILE A 119 -7.56 6.75 -5.57
N ALA A 120 -8.73 6.35 -6.08
CA ALA A 120 -9.72 7.29 -6.60
C ALA A 120 -10.17 8.30 -5.54
N HIS A 121 -10.38 7.85 -4.30
CA HIS A 121 -10.72 8.74 -3.18
C HIS A 121 -9.55 9.63 -2.74
N ALA A 122 -8.33 9.09 -2.71
CA ALA A 122 -7.13 9.87 -2.39
C ALA A 122 -6.95 11.02 -3.39
N ARG A 123 -7.13 10.75 -4.69
CA ARG A 123 -7.10 11.78 -5.74
C ARG A 123 -8.17 12.85 -5.55
N GLU A 124 -9.39 12.45 -5.19
CA GLU A 124 -10.47 13.41 -4.91
C GLU A 124 -10.16 14.30 -3.69
N LEU A 125 -9.55 13.75 -2.64
CA LEU A 125 -9.10 14.53 -1.49
C LEU A 125 -8.05 15.55 -1.89
N THR A 126 -7.05 15.14 -2.68
CA THR A 126 -6.02 16.05 -3.21
C THR A 126 -6.63 17.15 -4.08
N ARG A 127 -7.59 16.83 -4.97
CA ARG A 127 -8.30 17.83 -5.78
C ARG A 127 -9.03 18.87 -4.92
N ARG A 128 -9.74 18.42 -3.87
CA ARG A 128 -10.45 19.32 -2.94
C ARG A 128 -9.49 20.19 -2.13
N ALA A 129 -8.34 19.66 -1.73
CA ALA A 129 -7.34 20.43 -1.02
C ALA A 129 -6.78 21.55 -1.92
N ALA A 130 -6.45 21.26 -3.18
CA ALA A 130 -5.99 22.26 -4.14
C ALA A 130 -7.04 23.34 -4.42
N GLY A 131 -8.32 22.98 -4.56
CA GLY A 131 -9.41 23.93 -4.79
C GLY A 131 -9.76 24.84 -3.62
N ARG A 132 -9.24 24.60 -2.41
CA ARG A 132 -9.41 25.47 -1.23
C ARG A 132 -8.33 26.54 -1.08
N VAL A 133 -7.28 26.47 -1.89
CA VAL A 133 -6.14 27.40 -1.86
C VAL A 133 -6.33 28.54 -2.88
N HIS A 134 -7.41 28.49 -3.67
CA HIS A 134 -7.88 29.56 -4.56
C HIS A 134 -9.10 30.26 -3.95
#